data_AF-A0A957Z2W8-F1
#
_entry.id   AF-A0A957Z2W8-F1
#
_cell.length_a   1.000
_cell.length_b   1.000
_cell.length_c   1.000
_cell.angle_alpha   90.00
_cell.angle_beta   90.00
_cell.angle_gamma   90.00
#
_symmetry.space_group_name_H-M   'P 1'
#
loop_
_entity.id
_entity.type
_entity.pdbx_description
1 polymer ?
#
loop_
_entity_poly.entity_id
_entity_poly.type
_entity_poly.pdbx_seq_one_letter_code
_entity_poly.pdbx_strand_id
1 'polypeptide(L)'
;QPADYLRIGSLMIVSGTFMYALHAAVVKRYGGEIDFLNFFFFRLLFTAGFLLLFAGVQRVLVWPTPVTWGLLILAATVDVTISRSLYYLALRRLPMSVFSIILTVSPVITVIWSFFLFDTFPSAQQLVGGVLVLMGVLLATRRLHR
;
A
#
# COMPACT_ATOMS: atom_id res chain seq x y z
N GLN A 1 -1.70 -19.86 -22.65
CA GLN A 1 -3.15 -19.51 -22.71
C GLN A 1 -3.41 -18.34 -21.76
N PRO A 2 -4.48 -17.52 -21.91
CA PRO A 2 -4.81 -16.44 -20.97
C PRO A 2 -4.94 -16.88 -19.49
N ALA A 3 -5.16 -18.18 -19.24
CA ALA A 3 -5.13 -18.78 -17.91
C ALA A 3 -3.74 -18.80 -17.22
N ASP A 4 -2.63 -18.78 -17.97
CA ASP A 4 -1.27 -18.86 -17.39
C ASP A 4 -0.84 -17.53 -16.76
N TYR A 5 -1.22 -16.40 -17.38
CA TYR A 5 -1.02 -15.07 -16.81
C TYR A 5 -1.80 -14.89 -15.51
N LEU A 6 -2.98 -15.49 -15.41
CA LEU A 6 -3.77 -15.50 -14.18
C LEU A 6 -3.02 -16.24 -13.06
N ARG A 7 -2.39 -17.39 -13.35
CA ARG A 7 -1.64 -18.19 -12.36
C ARG A 7 -0.39 -17.47 -11.84
N ILE A 8 0.43 -16.92 -12.75
CA ILE A 8 1.65 -16.18 -12.37
C ILE A 8 1.27 -14.90 -11.61
N GLY A 9 0.25 -14.17 -12.10
CA GLY A 9 -0.26 -12.97 -11.43
C GLY A 9 -0.78 -13.26 -10.02
N SER A 10 -1.54 -14.34 -9.83
CA SER A 10 -2.01 -14.75 -8.50
C SER A 10 -0.86 -15.10 -7.55
N LEU A 11 0.16 -15.81 -8.02
CA LEU A 11 1.35 -16.10 -7.20
C LEU A 11 2.09 -14.82 -6.80
N MET A 12 2.29 -13.89 -7.73
CA MET A 12 2.89 -12.59 -7.45
C MET A 12 2.09 -11.81 -6.38
N ILE A 13 0.76 -11.83 -6.47
CA ILE A 13 -0.12 -11.18 -5.49
C ILE A 13 0.06 -11.84 -4.11
N VAL A 14 -0.05 -13.17 -4.01
CA VAL A 14 0.08 -13.89 -2.73
C VAL A 14 1.45 -13.66 -2.10
N SER A 15 2.53 -13.76 -2.88
CA SER A 15 3.89 -13.47 -2.42
C SER A 15 4.03 -12.03 -1.95
N GLY A 16 3.50 -11.06 -2.72
CA GLY A 16 3.52 -9.65 -2.37
C GLY A 16 2.76 -9.35 -1.08
N THR A 17 1.55 -9.91 -0.92
CA THR A 17 0.74 -9.74 0.30
C THR A 17 1.41 -10.38 1.51
N PHE A 18 2.01 -11.57 1.36
CA PHE A 18 2.76 -12.23 2.42
C PHE A 18 3.97 -11.39 2.86
N MET A 19 4.78 -10.90 1.92
CA MET A 19 5.92 -10.01 2.19
C MET A 19 5.47 -8.73 2.89
N TYR A 20 4.37 -8.12 2.44
CA TYR A 20 3.82 -6.91 3.06
C TYR A 20 3.36 -7.16 4.50
N ALA A 21 2.65 -8.26 4.75
CA ALA A 21 2.18 -8.64 6.07
C ALA A 21 3.35 -8.95 7.02
N LEU A 22 4.36 -9.67 6.55
CA LEU A 22 5.59 -9.95 7.30
C LEU A 22 6.30 -8.66 7.68
N HIS A 23 6.50 -7.75 6.72
CA HIS A 23 7.09 -6.44 6.98
C HIS A 23 6.29 -5.66 8.03
N ALA A 24 4.96 -5.60 7.92
CA ALA A 24 4.12 -4.90 8.89
C ALA A 24 4.24 -5.49 10.30
N ALA A 25 4.29 -6.83 10.42
CA ALA A 25 4.48 -7.52 11.69
C ALA A 25 5.86 -7.24 12.30
N VAL A 26 6.92 -7.29 11.50
CA VAL A 26 8.30 -6.97 11.93
C VAL A 26 8.39 -5.52 12.43
N VAL A 27 7.84 -4.57 11.68
CA VAL A 27 7.85 -3.14 12.08
C VAL A 27 7.01 -2.91 13.33
N LYS A 28 5.87 -3.58 13.48
CA LYS A 28 5.06 -3.47 14.70
C LYS A 28 5.79 -4.00 15.92
N ARG A 29 6.56 -5.09 15.76
CA ARG A 29 7.29 -5.75 16.85
C ARG A 29 8.59 -5.04 17.24
N TYR A 30 9.39 -4.64 16.26
CA TYR A 30 10.75 -4.12 16.50
C TYR A 30 10.93 -2.65 16.13
N GLY A 31 10.03 -2.09 15.33
CA GLY A 31 10.15 -0.70 14.87
C GLY A 31 10.02 0.33 16.00
N GLY A 32 9.46 -0.03 17.15
CA GLY A 32 9.36 0.85 18.31
C GLY A 32 10.70 1.23 18.95
N GLU A 33 11.73 0.40 18.77
CA GLU A 33 13.08 0.62 19.33
C GLU A 33 13.92 1.59 18.48
N ILE A 34 13.51 1.83 17.24
CA ILE A 34 14.23 2.68 16.28
C ILE A 34 13.51 4.02 16.18
N ASP A 35 14.27 5.11 16.29
CA ASP A 35 13.77 6.46 15.99
C ASP A 35 13.02 6.49 14.65
N PHE A 36 11.91 7.22 14.63
CA PHE A 36 11.01 7.24 13.49
C PHE A 36 11.67 7.84 12.24
N LEU A 37 12.43 8.92 12.39
CA LEU A 37 13.10 9.57 11.26
C LEU A 37 14.18 8.65 10.69
N ASN A 38 15.00 8.03 11.54
CA ASN A 38 16.00 7.06 11.09
C ASN A 38 15.36 5.88 10.37
N PHE A 39 14.33 5.27 10.95
CA PHE A 39 13.60 4.17 10.31
C PHE A 39 13.07 4.58 8.93
N PHE A 40 12.42 5.74 8.85
CA PHE A 40 11.79 6.19 7.62
C PHE A 40 12.82 6.55 6.55
N PHE A 41 13.91 7.24 6.94
CA PHE A 41 15.00 7.60 6.05
C PHE A 41 15.67 6.37 5.43
N PHE A 42 16.11 5.41 6.25
CA PHE A 42 16.74 4.19 5.72
C PHE A 42 15.77 3.39 4.86
N ARG A 43 14.49 3.28 5.23
CA ARG A 43 13.47 2.62 4.42
C ARG A 43 13.34 3.25 3.03
N LEU A 44 13.28 4.59 2.96
CA LEU A 44 13.22 5.31 1.69
C LEU A 44 14.50 5.13 0.88
N LEU A 45 15.66 5.24 1.53
CA LEU A 45 16.96 5.09 0.88
C LEU A 45 17.12 3.70 0.25
N PHE A 46 16.81 2.63 0.98
CA PHE A 46 16.87 1.27 0.45
C PHE A 46 15.86 1.05 -0.67
N THR A 47 14.64 1.57 -0.55
CA THR A 47 13.61 1.43 -1.59
C THR A 47 14.04 2.16 -2.87
N ALA A 48 14.48 3.42 -2.75
CA ALA A 48 14.95 4.22 -3.87
C ALA A 48 16.20 3.59 -4.51
N GLY A 49 17.18 3.17 -3.71
CA GLY A 49 18.40 2.52 -4.19
C GLY A 49 18.10 1.21 -4.92
N PHE A 50 17.21 0.37 -4.39
CA PHE A 50 16.79 -0.87 -5.04
C PHE A 50 16.07 -0.59 -6.37
N LEU A 51 15.13 0.36 -6.39
CA LEU A 51 14.40 0.74 -7.62
C LEU A 51 15.34 1.33 -8.68
N LEU A 52 16.31 2.16 -8.28
CA LEU A 52 17.31 2.72 -9.19
C LEU A 52 18.22 1.63 -9.77
N LEU A 53 18.70 0.71 -8.94
CA LEU A 53 19.51 -0.43 -9.39
C LEU A 53 18.72 -1.30 -10.36
N PHE A 54 17.47 -1.63 -10.01
CA PHE A 54 16.60 -2.44 -10.85
C PHE A 54 16.28 -1.76 -12.20
N ALA A 55 15.95 -0.48 -12.18
CA ALA A 55 15.71 0.32 -13.39
C ALA A 55 16.97 0.42 -14.26
N GLY A 56 18.15 0.56 -13.64
CA GLY A 56 19.44 0.58 -14.32
C GLY A 56 19.77 -0.74 -14.99
N VAL A 57 19.55 -1.88 -14.30
CA VAL A 57 19.73 -3.23 -14.87
C VAL A 57 18.80 -3.47 -16.06
N GLN A 58 17.56 -3.03 -15.96
CA GLN A 58 16.59 -3.12 -17.06
C GLN A 58 16.82 -2.10 -18.18
N ARG A 59 17.72 -1.12 -17.98
CA ARG A 59 18.00 -0.01 -18.90
C ARG A 59 16.74 0.79 -19.29
N VAL A 60 15.79 0.91 -18.36
CA VAL A 60 14.55 1.68 -18.54
C VAL A 60 14.60 3.05 -17.89
N LEU A 61 15.81 3.55 -17.62
CA LEU A 61 15.98 4.86 -16.98
C LEU A 61 15.63 5.96 -17.99
N VAL A 62 14.56 6.69 -17.73
CA VAL A 62 14.07 7.78 -18.58
C VAL A 62 14.10 9.07 -17.78
N TRP A 63 14.58 10.14 -18.41
CA TRP A 63 14.56 11.46 -17.77
C TRP A 63 13.13 12.03 -17.78
N PRO A 64 12.58 12.45 -16.62
CA PRO A 64 11.21 12.95 -16.57
C PRO A 64 11.06 14.31 -17.25
N THR A 65 9.90 14.52 -17.89
CA THR A 65 9.49 15.85 -18.38
C THR A 65 9.12 16.77 -17.21
N PRO A 66 9.02 18.11 -17.39
CA PRO A 66 8.60 19.02 -16.32
C PRO A 66 7.25 18.67 -15.69
N VAL A 67 6.28 18.21 -16.50
CA VAL A 67 4.97 17.75 -16.01
C VAL A 67 5.14 16.50 -15.15
N THR A 68 5.96 15.54 -15.62
CA THR A 68 6.27 14.32 -14.87
C THR A 68 6.96 14.65 -13.55
N TRP A 69 7.87 15.62 -13.51
CA TRP A 69 8.47 16.12 -12.27
C TRP A 69 7.43 16.67 -11.29
N GLY A 70 6.45 17.44 -11.77
CA GLY A 70 5.35 17.91 -10.94
C GLY A 70 4.55 16.76 -10.31
N LEU A 71 4.23 15.73 -11.09
CA LEU A 71 3.53 14.53 -10.60
C LEU A 71 4.40 13.71 -9.63
N LEU A 72 5.71 13.60 -9.89
CA LEU A 72 6.66 12.91 -9.01
C LEU A 72 6.78 13.63 -7.66
N ILE A 73 6.83 14.97 -7.65
CA ILE A 73 6.85 15.76 -6.41
C ILE A 73 5.55 15.57 -5.64
N LEU A 74 4.40 15.63 -6.31
CA LEU A 74 3.10 15.39 -5.69
C LEU A 74 3.03 13.98 -5.06
N ALA A 75 3.44 12.95 -5.80
CA ALA A 75 3.47 11.57 -5.31
C ALA A 75 4.48 11.40 -4.15
N ALA A 76 5.68 11.96 -4.28
CA ALA A 76 6.72 11.87 -3.25
C ALA A 76 6.31 12.57 -1.94
N THR A 77 5.57 13.67 -2.03
CA THR A 77 5.11 14.42 -0.86
C THR A 77 3.86 13.79 -0.25
N VAL A 78 2.78 13.65 -1.02
CA VAL A 78 1.47 13.21 -0.51
C VAL A 78 1.46 11.72 -0.21
N ASP A 79 1.85 10.87 -1.16
CA ASP A 79 1.81 9.41 -0.98
C ASP A 79 3.02 8.91 -0.19
N VAL A 80 4.23 9.21 -0.67
CA VAL A 80 5.44 8.61 -0.07
C VAL A 80 5.73 9.22 1.29
N THR A 81 5.70 10.54 1.45
CA THR A 81 6.12 11.19 2.71
C THR A 81 4.97 11.26 3.71
N ILE A 82 3.89 11.98 3.40
CA ILE A 82 2.80 12.24 4.34
C ILE A 82 2.03 10.96 4.66
N SER A 83 1.49 10.29 3.65
CA SER A 83 0.67 9.10 3.83
C SER A 83 1.45 7.97 4.51
N ARG A 84 2.67 7.65 4.08
CA ARG A 84 3.46 6.62 4.77
C ARG A 84 3.89 7.03 6.16
N SER A 85 4.20 8.30 6.40
CA SER A 85 4.54 8.73 7.77
C SER A 85 3.38 8.51 8.71
N LEU A 86 2.17 8.93 8.31
CA LEU A 86 0.93 8.70 9.06
C LEU A 86 0.66 7.20 9.25
N TYR A 87 0.84 6.39 8.21
CA TYR A 87 0.68 4.94 8.28
C TYR A 87 1.58 4.33 9.35
N TYR A 88 2.89 4.62 9.36
CA TYR A 88 3.80 4.03 10.33
C TYR A 88 3.64 4.60 11.73
N LEU A 89 3.27 5.87 11.85
CA LEU A 89 2.95 6.48 13.13
C LEU A 89 1.73 5.81 13.75
N ALA A 90 0.67 5.63 12.97
CA ALA A 90 -0.54 4.92 13.37
C ALA A 90 -0.23 3.44 13.69
N LEU A 91 0.56 2.77 12.84
CA LEU A 91 0.97 1.39 13.07
C LEU A 91 1.71 1.24 14.39
N ARG A 92 2.64 2.16 14.73
CA ARG A 92 3.41 2.09 15.98
C ARG A 92 2.56 2.42 17.21
N ARG A 93 1.73 3.47 17.13
CA ARG A 93 1.01 4.02 18.30
C ARG A 93 -0.36 3.40 18.58
N LEU A 94 -1.06 2.90 17.57
CA LEU A 94 -2.42 2.37 17.75
C LEU A 94 -2.40 0.87 18.05
N PRO A 95 -3.40 0.36 18.81
CA PRO A 95 -3.63 -1.08 18.90
C PRO A 95 -3.97 -1.65 17.51
N MET A 96 -3.60 -2.92 17.27
CA MET A 96 -3.78 -3.57 15.97
C MET A 96 -5.25 -3.60 15.50
N SER A 97 -6.20 -3.66 16.43
CA SER A 97 -7.63 -3.62 16.14
C SER A 97 -8.04 -2.31 15.46
N VAL A 98 -7.70 -1.17 16.05
CA VAL A 98 -8.03 0.16 15.52
C VAL A 98 -7.32 0.41 14.20
N PHE A 99 -6.03 0.05 14.12
CA PHE A 99 -5.26 0.19 12.89
C PHE A 99 -5.87 -0.61 11.72
N SER A 100 -6.30 -1.85 11.99
CA SER A 100 -6.94 -2.69 10.97
C SER A 100 -8.27 -2.09 10.51
N ILE A 101 -9.11 -1.58 11.43
CA ILE A 101 -10.37 -0.91 11.08
C ILE A 101 -10.11 0.28 10.15
N ILE A 102 -9.13 1.13 10.47
CA ILE A 102 -8.78 2.28 9.62
C ILE A 102 -8.41 1.81 8.19
N LEU A 103 -7.59 0.75 8.08
CA LEU A 103 -7.20 0.21 6.77
C LEU A 103 -8.39 -0.40 6.01
N THR A 104 -9.35 -1.01 6.69
CA THR A 104 -10.56 -1.55 6.03
C THR A 104 -11.49 -0.49 5.48
N VAL A 105 -11.41 0.74 5.96
CA VAL A 105 -12.19 1.88 5.44
C VAL A 105 -11.54 2.47 4.18
N SER A 106 -10.25 2.23 3.96
CA SER A 106 -9.51 2.77 2.80
C SER A 106 -10.17 2.52 1.45
N PRO A 107 -10.73 1.32 1.13
CA PRO A 107 -11.41 1.09 -0.15
C PRO A 107 -12.64 2.00 -0.35
N VAL A 108 -13.38 2.30 0.71
CA VAL A 108 -14.55 3.20 0.66
C VAL A 108 -14.09 4.62 0.35
N ILE A 109 -13.05 5.08 1.03
CA ILE A 109 -12.44 6.39 0.78
C ILE A 109 -11.89 6.48 -0.64
N THR A 110 -11.27 5.41 -1.14
CA THR A 110 -10.79 5.34 -2.54
C THR A 110 -11.91 5.50 -3.54
N VAL A 111 -13.07 4.85 -3.34
CA VAL A 111 -14.24 5.02 -4.23
C VAL A 111 -14.74 6.46 -4.23
N ILE A 112 -14.81 7.09 -3.05
CA ILE A 112 -15.24 8.48 -2.90
C ILE A 112 -14.28 9.41 -3.67
N TRP A 113 -12.96 9.26 -3.46
CA TRP A 113 -11.97 10.03 -4.20
C TRP A 113 -11.99 9.77 -5.70
N SER A 114 -12.22 8.52 -6.12
CA SER A 114 -12.30 8.17 -7.54
C SER A 114 -13.43 8.89 -8.25
N PHE A 115 -14.56 9.03 -7.56
CA PHE A 115 -15.69 9.82 -8.04
C PHE A 115 -15.32 11.30 -8.15
N PHE A 116 -14.75 11.90 -7.10
CA PHE A 116 -14.42 13.34 -7.11
C PHE A 116 -13.28 13.74 -8.05
N LEU A 117 -12.29 12.87 -8.26
CA LEU A 117 -11.10 13.19 -9.05
C LEU A 117 -11.21 12.77 -10.52
N PHE A 118 -11.95 11.70 -10.80
CA PHE A 118 -12.01 11.10 -12.14
C PHE A 118 -13.42 10.98 -12.69
N ASP A 119 -14.46 11.43 -11.97
CA ASP A 119 -15.87 11.26 -12.34
C ASP A 119 -16.24 9.79 -12.64
N THR A 120 -15.53 8.85 -11.99
CA THR A 120 -15.73 7.41 -12.17
C THR A 120 -16.46 6.82 -10.97
N PHE A 121 -17.62 6.20 -11.23
CA PHE A 121 -18.36 5.47 -10.21
C PHE A 121 -18.30 3.95 -10.49
N PRO A 122 -18.10 3.10 -9.46
CA PRO A 122 -18.08 1.66 -9.66
C PRO A 122 -19.42 1.15 -10.18
N SER A 123 -19.37 0.17 -11.09
CA SER A 123 -20.56 -0.55 -11.54
C SER A 123 -21.23 -1.32 -10.39
N ALA A 124 -22.51 -1.66 -10.55
CA ALA A 124 -23.24 -2.47 -9.56
C ALA A 124 -22.52 -3.78 -9.22
N GLN A 125 -21.91 -4.44 -10.20
CA GLN A 125 -21.13 -5.66 -9.99
C GLN A 125 -19.86 -5.40 -9.15
N GLN A 126 -19.16 -4.29 -9.39
CA GLN A 126 -17.99 -3.90 -8.60
C GLN A 126 -18.36 -3.53 -7.17
N LEU A 127 -19.51 -2.90 -6.96
CA LEU A 127 -20.05 -2.62 -5.62
C LEU A 127 -20.33 -3.92 -4.86
N VAL A 128 -21.01 -4.89 -5.49
CA VAL A 128 -21.29 -6.20 -4.88
C VAL A 128 -19.97 -6.92 -4.55
N GLY A 129 -19.01 -6.93 -5.47
CA GLY A 129 -17.68 -7.51 -5.23
C GLY A 129 -16.94 -6.83 -4.08
N GLY A 130 -16.99 -5.49 -4.01
CA GLY A 130 -16.40 -4.70 -2.93
C GLY A 130 -17.02 -5.01 -1.57
N VAL A 131 -18.34 -5.12 -1.49
CA VAL A 131 -19.06 -5.50 -0.27
C VAL A 131 -18.65 -6.90 0.19
N LEU A 132 -18.57 -7.87 -0.73
CA LEU A 132 -18.13 -9.24 -0.41
C LEU A 132 -16.70 -9.27 0.14
N VAL A 133 -15.78 -8.49 -0.43
CA VAL A 133 -14.41 -8.36 0.08
C VAL A 133 -14.39 -7.76 1.48
N LEU A 134 -15.11 -6.66 1.72
CA LEU A 134 -15.19 -6.02 3.04
C LEU A 134 -15.76 -6.96 4.11
N MET A 135 -16.79 -7.73 3.76
CA MET A 135 -17.37 -8.76 4.64
C MET A 135 -16.36 -9.87 4.97
N GLY A 136 -15.60 -10.35 3.98
CA GLY A 136 -14.54 -11.33 4.19
C GLY A 136 -13.46 -10.83 5.15
N VAL A 137 -13.02 -9.58 4.98
CA VAL A 137 -12.02 -8.96 5.87
C VAL A 137 -12.57 -8.78 7.28
N LEU A 138 -13.83 -8.36 7.44
CA LEU A 138 -14.47 -8.21 8.74
C LEU A 138 -14.55 -9.54 9.50
N LEU A 139 -14.92 -10.63 8.81
CA LEU A 139 -14.98 -11.97 9.38
C LEU A 139 -13.59 -12.48 9.80
N ALA A 140 -12.57 -12.27 8.97
CA ALA A 140 -11.20 -12.67 9.27
C ALA A 140 -10.65 -11.92 10.49
N THR A 141 -10.86 -10.60 10.55
CA THR A 141 -10.40 -9.76 11.66
C THR A 141 -11.09 -10.12 12.97
N ARG A 142 -12.38 -10.48 12.96
CA ARG A 142 -13.11 -10.92 14.15
C ARG A 142 -12.60 -12.25 14.72
N ARG A 143 -12.14 -13.18 13.88
CA ARG A 143 -11.58 -14.47 14.34
C ARG A 143 -10.23 -14.34 15.00
N LEU A 144 -9.42 -13.34 14.62
CA LEU A 144 -8.10 -13.09 15.21
C LEU A 144 -8.16 -12.49 16.62
N HIS A 145 -9.33 -12.01 17.04
CA HIS A 145 -9.57 -11.40 18.35
C HIS A 145 -10.27 -12.33 19.36
N ARG A 146 -10.63 -13.56 18.97
CA ARG A 146 -11.03 -14.64 19.89
C ARG A 146 -9.84 -15.57 20.13
#